data_AF-C7J4W7-F1
#
_entry.id   AF-C7J4W7-F1
#
_cell.length_a   1.000
_cell.length_b   1.000
_cell.length_c   1.000
_cell.angle_alpha   90.00
_cell.angle_beta   90.00
_cell.angle_gamma   90.00
#
_symmetry.space_group_name_H-M   'P 1'
#
loop_
_entity.id
_entity.type
_entity.pdbx_description
1 polymer ?
#
loop_
_entity_poly.entity_id
_entity_poly.type
_entity_poly.pdbx_seq_one_letter_code
_entity_poly.pdbx_strand_id
1 'polypeptide(L)'
;STKNLTKLRHLDVRKKPGNVHVRMASGLGQLTDLQTVTVFNIGDDLSHCSIGDLKNLCRLRGHIHITGLQNITAGDDAKEANLVVINS
;
A
#
# COMPACT_ATOMS: atom_id res chain seq x y z
N SER A 1 -2.28 -13.54 5.60
CA SER A 1 -3.28 -12.49 5.30
C SER A 1 -3.40 -11.57 6.50
N THR A 2 -3.29 -10.26 6.30
CA THR A 2 -3.30 -9.21 7.35
C THR A 2 -4.70 -8.79 7.80
N LYS A 3 -5.75 -9.31 7.14
CA LYS A 3 -7.16 -8.96 7.36
C LYS A 3 -7.68 -9.05 8.80
N ASN A 4 -7.06 -9.86 9.65
CA ASN A 4 -7.50 -10.04 11.04
C ASN A 4 -6.95 -8.96 11.99
N LEU A 5 -6.06 -8.08 11.52
CA LEU A 5 -5.42 -7.06 12.33
C LEU A 5 -6.23 -5.74 12.33
N THR A 6 -7.56 -5.82 12.44
CA THR A 6 -8.46 -4.67 12.25
C THR A 6 -8.23 -3.49 13.21
N LYS A 7 -7.58 -3.73 14.35
CA LYS A 7 -7.19 -2.69 15.32
C LYS A 7 -5.78 -2.13 15.11
N LEU A 8 -5.07 -2.56 14.07
CA LEU A 8 -3.72 -2.11 13.78
C LEU A 8 -3.74 -0.65 13.33
N ARG A 9 -3.01 0.20 14.07
CA ARG A 9 -2.90 1.63 13.77
C ARG A 9 -1.54 2.01 13.19
N HIS A 10 -0.51 1.24 13.50
CA HIS A 10 0.86 1.56 13.11
C HIS A 10 1.52 0.30 12.54
N LEU A 11 1.97 0.38 11.29
CA LEU A 11 2.69 -0.69 10.61
C LEU A 11 4.04 -0.16 10.14
N ASP A 12 5.11 -0.47 10.86
CA ASP A 12 6.47 -0.14 10.46
C ASP A 12 7.16 -1.39 9.90
N VAL A 13 7.33 -1.44 8.57
CA VAL A 13 8.04 -2.54 7.91
C VAL A 13 9.40 -2.05 7.47
N ARG A 14 10.42 -2.35 8.27
CA ARG A 14 11.79 -1.93 8.00
C ARG A 14 12.44 -2.85 6.97
N LYS A 15 13.02 -2.24 5.94
CA LYS A 15 13.90 -2.93 5.00
C LYS A 15 15.15 -3.40 5.76
N LYS A 16 15.38 -4.71 5.86
CA LYS A 16 16.69 -5.21 6.28
C LYS A 16 17.71 -4.94 5.17
N PRO A 17 18.97 -4.59 5.50
CA PRO A 17 20.03 -4.52 4.50
C PRO A 17 20.10 -5.84 3.71
N GLY A 18 20.05 -5.76 2.38
CA GLY A 18 20.05 -6.93 1.49
C GLY A 18 18.68 -7.45 1.04
N ASN A 19 17.58 -7.08 1.70
CA ASN A 19 16.23 -7.41 1.19
C ASN A 19 15.77 -6.36 0.19
N VAL A 20 15.65 -6.75 -1.07
CA VAL A 20 15.35 -5.83 -2.17
C VAL A 20 13.86 -5.49 -2.25
N HIS A 21 12.97 -6.32 -1.69
CA HIS A 21 11.51 -6.16 -1.81
C HIS A 21 10.77 -6.46 -0.50
N VAL A 22 10.06 -5.46 0.03
CA VAL A 22 9.07 -5.67 1.09
C VAL A 22 7.78 -6.16 0.42
N ARG A 23 7.42 -7.43 0.59
CA ARG A 23 6.14 -7.94 0.09
C ARG A 23 5.04 -7.62 1.11
N MET A 24 4.03 -6.86 0.68
CA MET A 24 2.82 -6.67 1.47
C MET A 24 1.77 -7.69 1.04
N ALA A 25 1.11 -8.31 2.02
CA ALA A 25 0.06 -9.28 1.76
C ALA A 25 -1.25 -8.56 1.41
N SER A 26 -2.02 -9.15 0.50
CA SER A 26 -3.35 -8.65 0.16
C SER A 26 -4.27 -8.51 1.38
N GLY A 27 -5.18 -7.55 1.30
CA GLY A 27 -6.11 -7.19 2.37
C GLY A 27 -5.62 -6.10 3.32
N LEU A 28 -4.52 -5.41 2.99
CA LEU A 28 -4.09 -4.23 3.75
C LEU A 28 -5.14 -3.12 3.71
N GLY A 29 -5.87 -2.96 2.59
CA GLY A 29 -6.97 -2.00 2.48
C GLY A 29 -8.12 -2.24 3.47
N GLN A 30 -8.21 -3.41 4.12
CA GLN A 30 -9.20 -3.68 5.16
C GLN A 30 -8.82 -3.07 6.52
N LEU A 31 -7.56 -2.60 6.67
CA LEU A 31 -7.07 -1.95 7.88
C LEU A 31 -7.47 -0.47 7.90
N THR A 32 -8.77 -0.19 7.91
CA THR A 32 -9.32 1.17 7.82
C THR A 32 -8.95 2.08 8.99
N ASP A 33 -8.55 1.49 10.13
CA ASP A 33 -8.02 2.20 11.30
C ASP A 33 -6.50 2.45 11.25
N LEU A 34 -5.81 2.02 10.18
CA LEU A 34 -4.38 2.23 10.02
C LEU A 34 -4.06 3.71 9.85
N GLN A 35 -3.18 4.22 10.71
CA GLN A 35 -2.82 5.63 10.80
C GLN A 35 -1.43 5.90 10.22
N THR A 36 -0.49 4.95 10.35
CA THR A 36 0.86 5.13 9.83
C THR A 36 1.35 3.84 9.18
N VAL A 37 1.92 3.97 7.99
CA VAL A 37 2.69 2.92 7.33
C VAL A 37 3.91 3.53 6.64
N THR A 38 5.08 2.93 6.82
CA THR A 38 6.35 3.50 6.33
C THR A 38 6.62 3.17 4.86
N VAL A 39 6.26 1.97 4.43
CA VAL A 39 6.43 1.48 3.06
C VAL A 39 5.13 0.85 2.58
N PHE A 40 4.69 1.15 1.37
CA PHE A 40 3.55 0.49 0.73
C PHE A 40 3.99 -0.05 -0.63
N ASN A 41 4.11 -1.37 -0.74
CA ASN A 41 4.57 -2.01 -1.97
C ASN A 41 3.38 -2.58 -2.75
N ILE A 42 3.22 -2.12 -3.99
CA ILE A 42 2.22 -2.60 -4.94
C ILE A 42 2.79 -3.85 -5.61
N GLY A 43 2.08 -4.96 -5.50
CA GLY A 43 2.47 -6.19 -6.18
C GLY A 43 1.92 -6.27 -7.60
N ASP A 44 2.43 -7.25 -8.32
CA ASP A 44 2.09 -7.64 -9.69
C ASP A 44 1.05 -8.78 -9.75
N ASP A 45 0.59 -9.28 -8.59
CA ASP A 45 -0.38 -10.36 -8.48
C ASP A 45 -1.43 -10.12 -7.38
N LEU A 46 -2.48 -10.95 -7.37
CA LEU A 46 -3.62 -10.87 -6.43
C LEU A 46 -3.27 -11.25 -4.98
N SER A 47 -2.08 -11.82 -4.74
CA SER A 47 -1.61 -12.15 -3.40
C SER A 47 -1.02 -10.93 -2.67
N HIS A 48 -0.84 -9.83 -3.39
CA HIS A 48 -0.26 -8.59 -2.91
C HIS A 48 -1.25 -7.43 -2.83
N CYS A 49 -0.81 -6.35 -2.18
CA CYS A 49 -1.57 -5.11 -2.16
C CYS A 49 -1.64 -4.51 -3.57
N SER A 50 -2.83 -4.05 -3.94
CA SER A 50 -3.01 -3.22 -5.13
C SER A 50 -2.95 -1.74 -4.74
N ILE A 51 -2.83 -0.87 -5.73
CA ILE A 51 -2.93 0.57 -5.48
C ILE A 51 -4.33 0.97 -4.96
N GLY A 52 -5.38 0.26 -5.37
CA GLY A 52 -6.76 0.48 -4.89
C GLY A 52 -6.94 0.23 -3.39
N ASP A 53 -6.08 -0.56 -2.74
CA ASP A 53 -6.11 -0.73 -1.28
C ASP A 53 -5.88 0.59 -0.54
N LEU A 54 -5.12 1.54 -1.11
CA LEU A 54 -4.86 2.85 -0.50
C LEU A 54 -6.13 3.68 -0.33
N LYS A 55 -7.13 3.52 -1.21
CA LYS A 55 -8.42 4.21 -1.16
C LYS A 55 -9.13 3.99 0.19
N ASN A 56 -8.98 2.79 0.75
CA ASN A 56 -9.62 2.41 2.01
C ASN A 56 -8.82 2.83 3.25
N LEU A 57 -7.54 3.19 3.08
CA LEU A 57 -6.64 3.60 4.15
C LEU A 57 -6.78 5.11 4.44
N CYS A 58 -8.02 5.57 4.63
CA CYS A 58 -8.37 6.99 4.75
C CYS A 58 -7.85 7.68 6.02
N ARG A 59 -7.38 6.91 7.02
CA ARG A 59 -6.83 7.42 8.28
C ARG A 59 -5.31 7.58 8.25
N LEU A 60 -4.66 7.24 7.13
CA LEU A 60 -3.22 7.43 6.98
C LEU A 60 -2.83 8.89 7.13
N ARG A 61 -1.74 9.11 7.85
CA ARG A 61 -1.15 10.42 8.13
C ARG A 61 0.37 10.33 8.01
N GLY A 62 0.99 11.46 7.68
CA GLY A 62 2.44 11.58 7.52
C GLY A 62 2.92 11.17 6.14
N HIS A 63 4.18 10.74 6.06
CA HIS A 63 4.82 10.35 4.81
C HIS A 63 4.79 8.84 4.62
N ILE A 64 4.47 8.42 3.40
CA ILE A 64 4.45 7.03 2.96
C ILE A 64 5.39 6.87 1.76
N HIS A 65 6.21 5.83 1.77
CA HIS A 65 7.03 5.48 0.62
C HIS A 65 6.34 4.39 -0.20
N ILE A 66 5.86 4.73 -1.40
CA ILE A 66 5.18 3.80 -2.29
C ILE A 66 6.19 3.21 -3.28
N THR A 67 6.22 1.87 -3.38
CA THR A 67 7.05 1.13 -4.33
C THR A 67 6.20 0.22 -5.21
N GLY A 68 6.75 -0.26 -6.32
CA GLY A 68 6.02 -1.15 -7.24
C GLY A 68 5.05 -0.42 -8.18
N LEU A 69 5.22 0.88 -8.39
CA LEU A 69 4.38 1.68 -9.29
C LEU A 69 4.37 1.15 -10.73
N GLN A 70 5.45 0.49 -11.17
CA GLN A 70 5.52 -0.16 -12.48
C GLN A 70 4.53 -1.33 -12.65
N ASN A 71 3.97 -1.84 -11.55
CA ASN A 71 2.97 -2.90 -11.56
C ASN A 71 1.54 -2.37 -11.73
N ILE A 72 1.35 -1.04 -11.76
CA ILE A 72 0.04 -0.44 -12.02
C ILE A 72 -0.24 -0.52 -13.52
N THR A 73 -1.10 -1.44 -13.92
CA THR A 73 -1.45 -1.68 -15.33
C THR A 73 -2.71 -0.94 -15.77
N ALA A 74 -3.59 -0.54 -14.84
CA ALA A 74 -4.86 0.12 -15.12
C ALA A 74 -4.87 1.57 -14.65
N GLY A 75 -5.16 2.50 -15.58
CA GLY A 75 -5.33 3.92 -15.25
C GLY A 75 -6.47 4.19 -14.27
N ASP A 76 -7.47 3.31 -14.23
CA ASP A 76 -8.59 3.41 -13.28
C ASP A 76 -8.14 3.12 -11.85
N ASP A 77 -7.27 2.14 -11.61
CA ASP A 77 -6.75 1.84 -10.28
C ASP A 77 -5.97 3.03 -9.70
N ALA A 78 -5.18 3.73 -10.52
CA ALA A 78 -4.45 4.93 -10.12
C ALA A 78 -5.39 6.10 -9.78
N LYS A 79 -6.43 6.30 -10.59
CA LYS A 79 -7.48 7.31 -10.33
C LYS A 79 -8.24 6.98 -9.05
N GLU A 80 -8.59 5.72 -8.82
CA GLU A 80 -9.30 5.27 -7.62
C GLU A 80 -8.50 5.51 -6.34
N ALA A 81 -7.17 5.38 -6.42
CA ALA A 81 -6.27 5.69 -5.32
C ALA A 81 -5.98 7.19 -5.15
N ASN A 82 -6.63 8.06 -5.93
CA ASN A 82 -6.39 9.50 -5.98
C ASN A 82 -4.92 9.87 -6.26
N LEU A 83 -4.20 8.99 -6.95
CA LEU A 83 -2.85 9.24 -7.45
C LEU A 83 -2.97 9.66 -8.91
N VAL A 84 -3.45 10.88 -9.13
CA VAL A 84 -3.46 11.45 -10.48
C VAL A 84 -2.00 11.68 -10.86
N VAL A 85 -1.51 10.96 -11.87
CA VAL A 85 -0.16 11.15 -12.42
C VAL A 85 -0.05 12.61 -12.85
N ILE A 86 0.71 13.39 -12.10
CA ILE A 86 1.13 14.72 -12.54
C ILE A 86 2.20 14.46 -13.59
N ASN A 87 1.81 14.47 -14.87
CA ASN A 87 2.78 14.48 -15.97
C ASN A 87 3.77 15.62 -15.69
N SER A 88 5.04 15.26 -15.42
CA SER A 88 6.18 16.17 -15.39
C SER A 88 6.93 16.02 -16.70
#